data_AF-A0A2P4SP64-F1
#
_entry.id   AF-A0A2P4SP64-F1
#
_cell.length_a   1.000
_cell.length_b   1.000
_cell.length_c   1.000
_cell.angle_alpha   90.00
_cell.angle_beta   90.00
_cell.angle_gamma   90.00
#
_symmetry.space_group_name_H-M   'P 1'
#
loop_
_entity.id
_entity.type
_entity.pdbx_description
1 polymer ?
#
loop_
_entity_poly.entity_id
_entity_poly.type
_entity_poly.pdbx_seq_one_letter_code
_entity_poly.pdbx_strand_id
1 'polypeptide(L)'
;CSTDQAAAGTDAEHVQQFYNLLTASIDISRGWAEKIPGFTDLPKEDQTLLIESAFLELFVLRLSIRSDTAEDKFVFCNGLVLHRLQCLRGFGEWLDSIKDFSLNLKSLNLDIPALASLSALTMITGKHSFVTIMLQTPVLYFSIDSSNFS
;
A
#
# COMPACT_ATOMS: atom_id res chain seq x y z
N CYS A 1 28.87 -7.47 29.82
CA CYS A 1 28.79 -7.42 28.36
C CYS A 1 27.33 -7.16 28.03
N SER A 2 26.98 -5.90 27.76
CA SER A 2 25.60 -5.48 27.52
C SER A 2 25.48 -5.17 26.04
N THR A 3 24.37 -5.64 25.45
CA THR A 3 23.76 -5.38 24.12
C THR A 3 23.71 -6.60 23.20
N ASP A 4 22.62 -7.37 23.31
CA ASP A 4 21.83 -7.80 22.13
C ASP A 4 20.53 -8.45 22.63
N GLN A 5 19.61 -7.59 23.06
CA GLN A 5 18.24 -7.95 23.37
C GLN A 5 17.36 -7.16 22.40
N ALA A 6 17.33 -7.59 21.15
CA ALA A 6 16.45 -7.06 20.12
C ALA A 6 15.79 -8.22 19.36
N ALA A 7 14.48 -8.39 19.61
CA ALA A 7 13.52 -9.26 18.93
C ALA A 7 13.60 -10.78 19.21
N ALA A 8 13.26 -11.16 20.44
CA ALA A 8 12.93 -12.53 20.86
C ALA A 8 11.48 -12.90 20.48
N GLY A 9 11.17 -12.89 19.17
CA GLY A 9 9.93 -13.44 18.63
C GLY A 9 10.19 -14.79 17.96
N THR A 10 9.27 -15.73 18.07
CA THR A 10 9.23 -16.97 17.29
C THR A 10 8.87 -16.69 15.83
N ASP A 11 9.21 -17.58 14.90
CA ASP A 11 8.84 -17.42 13.48
C ASP A 11 7.33 -17.25 13.28
N ALA A 12 6.52 -17.93 14.10
CA ALA A 12 5.07 -17.79 14.10
C ALA A 12 4.60 -16.36 14.46
N GLU A 13 5.27 -15.69 15.39
CA GLU A 13 4.94 -14.32 15.77
C GLU A 13 5.27 -13.31 14.66
N HIS A 14 6.38 -13.52 13.93
CA HIS A 14 6.73 -12.68 12.78
C HIS A 14 5.74 -12.87 11.61
N VAL A 15 5.31 -14.11 11.36
CA VAL A 15 4.27 -14.40 10.35
C VAL A 15 2.92 -13.79 10.76
N GLN A 16 2.55 -13.89 12.03
CA GLN A 16 1.33 -13.25 12.53
C GLN A 16 1.39 -11.72 12.41
N GLN A 17 2.52 -11.13 12.74
CA GLN A 17 2.75 -9.69 12.57
C GLN A 17 2.62 -9.28 11.10
N PHE A 18 3.15 -10.09 10.18
CA PHE A 18 3.01 -9.86 8.75
C PHE A 18 1.54 -9.84 8.31
N TYR A 19 0.75 -10.84 8.70
CA TYR A 19 -0.69 -10.83 8.41
C TYR A 19 -1.41 -9.63 9.01
N ASN A 20 -1.07 -9.25 10.24
CA ASN A 20 -1.67 -8.06 10.87
C ASN A 20 -1.38 -6.78 10.07
N LEU A 21 -0.18 -6.65 9.49
CA LEU A 21 0.17 -5.53 8.63
C LEU A 21 -0.63 -5.53 7.32
N LEU A 22 -0.81 -6.70 6.70
CA LEU A 22 -1.64 -6.84 5.50
C LEU A 22 -3.10 -6.49 5.78
N THR A 23 -3.69 -7.05 6.84
CA THR A 23 -5.07 -6.79 7.25
C THR A 23 -5.29 -5.31 7.54
N ALA A 24 -4.39 -4.67 8.30
CA ALA A 24 -4.48 -3.23 8.57
C ALA A 24 -4.41 -2.41 7.27
N SER A 25 -3.59 -2.83 6.30
CA SER A 25 -3.52 -2.16 4.99
C SER A 25 -4.81 -2.29 4.20
N ILE A 26 -5.53 -3.41 4.29
CA ILE A 26 -6.85 -3.57 3.64
C ILE A 26 -7.85 -2.55 4.21
N ASP A 27 -7.92 -2.41 5.54
CA ASP A 27 -8.85 -1.48 6.17
C ASP A 27 -8.54 -0.02 5.82
N ILE A 28 -7.24 0.34 5.79
CA ILE A 28 -6.80 1.68 5.36
C ILE A 28 -7.11 1.90 3.87
N SER A 29 -6.98 0.86 3.05
CA SER A 29 -7.31 0.94 1.63
C SER A 29 -8.80 1.11 1.40
N ARG A 30 -9.65 0.43 2.19
CA ARG A 30 -11.10 0.61 2.19
C ARG A 30 -11.49 2.03 2.57
N GLY A 31 -10.99 2.54 3.70
CA GLY A 31 -11.29 3.91 4.14
C GLY A 31 -10.76 4.99 3.20
N TRP A 32 -9.72 4.68 2.42
CA TRP A 32 -9.26 5.55 1.33
C TRP A 32 -10.14 5.45 0.07
N ALA A 33 -10.55 4.24 -0.31
CA ALA A 33 -11.42 4.00 -1.47
C ALA A 33 -12.76 4.74 -1.34
N GLU A 34 -13.36 4.74 -0.15
CA GLU A 34 -14.60 5.44 0.15
C GLU A 34 -14.53 6.97 -0.06
N LYS A 35 -13.31 7.54 -0.07
CA LYS A 35 -13.08 8.96 -0.36
C LYS A 35 -12.96 9.26 -1.85
N ILE A 36 -12.84 8.23 -2.70
CA ILE A 36 -12.76 8.40 -4.16
C ILE A 36 -14.16 8.71 -4.68
N PRO A 37 -14.36 9.85 -5.36
CA PRO A 37 -15.64 10.19 -5.97
C PRO A 37 -16.12 9.07 -6.91
N GLY A 38 -17.37 8.62 -6.74
CA GLY A 38 -17.97 7.55 -7.54
C GLY A 38 -17.69 6.13 -7.05
N PHE A 39 -16.76 5.91 -6.11
CA PHE A 39 -16.47 4.56 -5.61
C PHE A 39 -17.62 4.00 -4.76
N THR A 40 -18.22 4.83 -3.91
CA THR A 40 -19.35 4.42 -3.05
C THR A 40 -20.63 4.13 -3.82
N ASP A 41 -20.72 4.60 -5.08
CA ASP A 41 -21.87 4.41 -5.96
C ASP A 41 -21.86 3.03 -6.63
N LEU A 42 -20.73 2.32 -6.59
CA LEU A 42 -20.59 0.96 -7.08
C LEU A 42 -21.36 -0.04 -6.19
N PRO A 43 -21.78 -1.20 -6.72
CA PRO A 43 -22.29 -2.30 -5.89
C PRO A 43 -21.30 -2.70 -4.79
N LYS A 44 -21.80 -3.11 -3.62
CA LYS A 44 -20.93 -3.49 -2.48
C LYS A 44 -20.01 -4.67 -2.79
N GLU A 45 -20.46 -5.57 -3.65
CA GLU A 45 -19.66 -6.69 -4.16
C GLU A 45 -18.47 -6.18 -5.00
N ASP A 46 -18.72 -5.25 -5.92
CA ASP A 46 -17.69 -4.63 -6.75
C ASP A 46 -16.70 -3.80 -5.91
N GLN A 47 -17.18 -3.04 -4.91
CA GLN A 47 -16.32 -2.31 -3.98
C GLN A 47 -15.35 -3.26 -3.27
N THR A 48 -15.86 -4.38 -2.76
CA THR A 48 -15.05 -5.39 -2.04
C THR A 48 -14.04 -6.04 -2.99
N LEU A 49 -14.48 -6.44 -4.18
CA LEU A 49 -13.63 -7.08 -5.17
C LEU A 49 -12.49 -6.17 -5.65
N LEU A 50 -12.77 -4.88 -5.89
CA LEU A 50 -11.74 -3.91 -6.28
C LEU A 50 -10.70 -3.69 -5.17
N ILE A 51 -11.13 -3.66 -3.91
CA ILE A 51 -10.21 -3.52 -2.78
C ILE A 51 -9.37 -4.79 -2.64
N GLU A 52 -10.00 -5.97 -2.62
CA GLU A 52 -9.30 -7.26 -2.47
C GLU A 52 -8.41 -7.61 -3.68
N SER A 53 -8.69 -7.05 -4.86
CA SER A 53 -7.81 -7.22 -6.02
C SER A 53 -6.61 -6.27 -5.98
N ALA A 54 -6.81 -5.02 -5.53
CA ALA A 54 -5.77 -4.00 -5.56
C ALA A 54 -4.97 -3.85 -4.26
N PHE A 55 -5.40 -4.46 -3.13
CA PHE A 55 -4.79 -4.17 -1.82
C PHE A 55 -3.29 -4.46 -1.78
N LEU A 56 -2.82 -5.52 -2.43
CA LEU A 56 -1.42 -5.92 -2.37
C LEU A 56 -0.54 -4.95 -3.16
N GLU A 57 -1.01 -4.53 -4.33
CA GLU A 57 -0.33 -3.53 -5.18
C GLU A 57 -0.30 -2.17 -4.47
N LEU A 58 -1.42 -1.75 -3.90
CA LEU A 58 -1.52 -0.52 -3.10
C LEU A 58 -0.65 -0.57 -1.84
N PHE A 59 -0.59 -1.73 -1.19
CA PHE A 59 0.26 -1.95 -0.02
C PHE A 59 1.73 -1.76 -0.39
N VAL A 60 2.21 -2.41 -1.46
CA VAL A 60 3.58 -2.25 -1.94
C VAL A 60 3.85 -0.81 -2.35
N LEU A 61 2.97 -0.21 -3.14
CA LEU A 61 3.11 1.18 -3.60
C LEU A 61 3.26 2.14 -2.42
N ARG A 62 2.34 2.09 -1.46
CA ARG A 62 2.35 2.95 -0.28
C ARG A 62 3.54 2.69 0.62
N LEU A 63 3.92 1.43 0.82
CA LEU A 63 5.09 1.06 1.59
C LEU A 63 6.36 1.61 0.94
N SER A 64 6.49 1.46 -0.37
CA SER A 64 7.66 1.90 -1.15
C SER A 64 7.82 3.42 -1.16
N ILE A 65 6.74 4.18 -1.16
CA ILE A 65 6.82 5.65 -1.11
C ILE A 65 7.21 6.13 0.30
N ARG A 66 6.63 5.55 1.37
CA ARG A 66 6.87 5.99 2.76
C ARG A 66 8.18 5.49 3.37
N SER A 67 8.66 4.34 2.93
CA SER A 67 9.85 3.72 3.51
C SER A 67 11.11 4.50 3.19
N ASP A 68 12.03 4.59 4.14
CA ASP A 68 13.38 5.10 3.91
C ASP A 68 14.33 3.92 3.66
N THR A 69 14.51 3.61 2.39
CA THR A 69 15.34 2.49 1.92
C THR A 69 16.84 2.72 2.05
N ALA A 70 17.29 3.97 2.26
CA ALA A 70 18.70 4.27 2.53
C ALA A 70 19.06 3.85 3.96
N GLU A 71 18.13 4.04 4.90
CA GLU A 71 18.28 3.74 6.32
C GLU A 71 17.72 2.36 6.73
N ASP A 72 17.34 1.52 5.75
CA ASP A 72 16.72 0.22 5.98
C ASP A 72 15.47 0.27 6.90
N LYS A 73 14.70 1.35 6.80
CA LYS A 73 13.49 1.60 7.59
C LYS A 73 12.23 1.51 6.72
N PHE A 74 11.33 0.62 7.11
CA PHE A 74 10.04 0.44 6.45
C PHE A 74 8.93 1.05 7.29
N VAL A 75 8.16 1.95 6.68
CA VAL A 75 7.08 2.70 7.34
C VAL A 75 5.74 2.20 6.81
N PHE A 76 4.99 1.50 7.66
CA PHE A 76 3.72 0.90 7.30
C PHE A 76 2.56 1.88 7.44
N CYS A 77 1.45 1.59 6.75
CA CYS A 77 0.25 2.44 6.73
C CYS A 77 -0.36 2.66 8.13
N ASN A 78 -0.14 1.74 9.07
CA ASN A 78 -0.60 1.84 10.46
C ASN A 78 0.35 2.66 11.36
N GLY A 79 1.37 3.31 10.79
CA GLY A 79 2.37 4.10 11.52
C GLY A 79 3.50 3.28 12.15
N LEU A 80 3.48 1.94 12.00
CA LEU A 80 4.57 1.10 12.51
C LEU A 80 5.83 1.33 11.66
N VAL A 81 6.95 1.55 12.34
CA VAL A 81 8.27 1.64 11.70
C VAL A 81 9.06 0.40 12.09
N LEU A 82 9.49 -0.37 11.09
CA LEU A 82 10.29 -1.57 11.31
C LEU A 82 11.61 -1.46 10.56
N HIS A 83 12.65 -2.03 11.15
CA HIS A 83 13.92 -2.20 10.47
C HIS A 83 13.86 -3.38 9.49
N ARG A 84 14.63 -3.32 8.41
CA ARG A 84 14.74 -4.37 7.37
C ARG A 84 14.83 -5.78 7.94
N LEU A 85 15.66 -6.00 8.97
CA LEU A 85 15.84 -7.32 9.59
C LEU A 85 14.56 -7.86 10.26
N GLN A 86 13.72 -6.98 10.80
CA GLN A 86 12.43 -7.38 11.40
C GLN A 86 11.42 -7.73 10.31
N CYS A 87 11.40 -6.96 9.23
CA CYS A 87 10.56 -7.25 8.07
C CYS A 87 10.99 -8.54 7.36
N LEU A 88 12.29 -8.81 7.24
CA LEU A 88 12.80 -9.97 6.50
C LEU A 88 12.28 -11.30 7.07
N ARG A 89 12.05 -11.38 8.39
CA ARG A 89 11.50 -12.57 9.04
C ARG A 89 10.03 -12.86 8.68
N GLY A 90 9.26 -11.84 8.32
CA GLY A 90 7.85 -11.98 7.90
C GLY A 90 7.67 -11.97 6.37
N PHE A 91 8.39 -11.08 5.69
CA PHE A 91 8.28 -10.84 4.24
C PHE A 91 9.23 -11.71 3.40
N GLY A 92 10.34 -12.19 3.98
CA GLY A 92 11.37 -12.93 3.25
C GLY A 92 11.95 -12.12 2.08
N GLU A 93 12.30 -12.80 1.00
CA GLU A 93 12.91 -12.22 -0.20
C GLU A 93 12.00 -11.21 -0.92
N TRP A 94 10.68 -11.24 -0.66
CA TRP A 94 9.76 -10.26 -1.23
C TRP A 94 10.10 -8.83 -0.79
N LEU A 95 10.68 -8.67 0.41
CA LEU A 95 11.12 -7.37 0.91
C LEU A 95 12.19 -6.73 0.02
N ASP A 96 13.06 -7.53 -0.59
CA ASP A 96 14.12 -7.03 -1.48
C ASP A 96 13.52 -6.47 -2.77
N SER A 97 12.52 -7.16 -3.32
CA SER A 97 11.77 -6.66 -4.47
C SER A 97 11.04 -5.35 -4.16
N ILE A 98 10.48 -5.20 -2.96
CA ILE A 98 9.83 -3.96 -2.51
C ILE A 98 10.85 -2.82 -2.36
N LYS A 99 12.05 -3.13 -1.85
CA LYS A 99 13.15 -2.16 -1.72
C LYS A 99 13.60 -1.66 -3.08
N ASP A 100 13.83 -2.57 -4.02
CA ASP A 100 14.23 -2.21 -5.39
C ASP A 100 13.13 -1.40 -6.10
N PHE A 101 11.87 -1.79 -5.93
CA PHE A 101 10.74 -1.03 -6.43
C PHE A 101 10.66 0.38 -5.81
N SER A 102 10.91 0.53 -4.51
CA SER A 102 10.97 1.83 -3.83
C SER A 102 12.07 2.73 -4.39
N LEU A 103 13.27 2.18 -4.61
CA LEU A 103 14.38 2.94 -5.20
C LEU A 103 14.04 3.41 -6.62
N ASN A 104 13.47 2.53 -7.45
CA ASN A 104 13.03 2.88 -8.79
C ASN A 104 11.90 3.91 -8.78
N LEU A 105 10.93 3.77 -7.88
CA LEU A 105 9.81 4.72 -7.77
C LEU A 105 10.28 6.11 -7.33
N LYS A 106 11.22 6.17 -6.39
CA LYS A 106 11.81 7.43 -5.93
C LYS A 106 12.66 8.11 -6.99
N SER A 107 13.35 7.35 -7.85
CA SER A 107 14.16 7.92 -8.93
C SER A 107 13.33 8.60 -10.02
N LEU A 108 12.04 8.23 -10.15
CA LEU A 108 11.08 8.91 -11.02
C LEU A 108 10.69 10.31 -10.52
N ASN A 109 10.99 10.64 -9.25
CA ASN A 109 10.74 11.94 -8.63
C ASN A 109 9.29 12.44 -8.83
N LEU A 110 8.32 11.54 -8.63
CA LEU A 110 6.90 11.81 -8.75
C LEU A 110 6.42 12.71 -7.61
N ASP A 111 5.55 13.66 -7.94
CA ASP A 111 4.90 14.51 -6.94
C ASP A 111 3.73 13.78 -6.26
N ILE A 112 3.24 14.36 -5.16
CA ILE A 112 2.13 13.79 -4.37
C ILE A 112 0.87 13.55 -5.24
N PRO A 113 0.46 14.50 -6.12
CA PRO A 113 -0.66 14.27 -7.04
C PRO A 113 -0.45 13.08 -7.99
N ALA A 114 0.74 12.91 -8.59
CA ALA A 114 1.01 11.78 -9.47
C ALA A 114 0.95 10.44 -8.73
N LEU A 115 1.50 10.37 -7.52
CA LEU A 115 1.46 9.15 -6.68
C LEU A 115 0.04 8.79 -6.25
N ALA A 116 -0.76 9.80 -5.93
CA ALA A 116 -2.15 9.61 -5.56
C ALA A 116 -2.99 9.15 -6.78
N SER A 117 -2.71 9.70 -7.96
CA SER A 117 -3.28 9.26 -9.24
C SER A 117 -2.91 7.82 -9.58
N LEU A 118 -1.64 7.45 -9.40
CA LEU A 118 -1.17 6.08 -9.59
C LEU A 118 -1.89 5.10 -8.66
N SER A 119 -2.07 5.48 -7.38
CA SER A 119 -2.82 4.67 -6.42
C SER A 119 -4.28 4.47 -6.85
N ALA A 120 -4.94 5.52 -7.36
CA ALA A 120 -6.32 5.43 -7.84
C ALA A 120 -6.43 4.54 -9.08
N LEU A 121 -5.49 4.68 -10.01
CA LEU A 121 -5.41 3.81 -11.18
C LEU A 121 -5.23 2.35 -10.77
N THR A 122 -4.31 2.04 -9.84
CA THR A 122 -4.12 0.68 -9.32
C THR A 122 -5.42 0.10 -8.74
N MET A 123 -6.16 0.88 -7.95
CA MET A 123 -7.43 0.44 -7.38
C MET A 123 -8.51 0.15 -8.43
N ILE A 124 -8.61 1.02 -9.43
CA ILE A 124 -9.67 0.93 -10.47
C ILE A 124 -9.32 -0.12 -11.54
N THR A 125 -8.03 -0.39 -11.76
CA THR A 125 -7.52 -1.32 -12.79
C THR A 125 -7.53 -2.77 -12.31
N GLY A 126 -7.84 -3.03 -11.04
CA GLY A 126 -7.92 -4.36 -10.41
C GLY A 126 -9.03 -5.27 -10.96
N LYS A 127 -8.88 -5.69 -12.22
CA LYS A 127 -9.59 -6.75 -12.96
C LYS A 127 -11.02 -6.46 -13.44
N HIS A 128 -11.13 -6.40 -14.77
CA HIS A 128 -12.24 -6.84 -15.62
C HIS A 128 -13.68 -6.31 -15.40
N SER A 129 -13.89 -5.25 -14.62
CA SER A 129 -15.09 -4.40 -14.74
C SER A 129 -14.85 -3.13 -15.60
N PHE A 130 -13.72 -3.09 -16.33
CA PHE A 130 -13.26 -1.98 -17.18
C PHE A 130 -14.32 -1.46 -18.18
N VAL A 131 -15.28 -2.30 -18.60
CA VAL A 131 -16.31 -1.89 -19.56
C VAL A 131 -17.39 -1.01 -18.93
N THR A 132 -17.66 -1.12 -17.62
CA THR A 132 -18.71 -0.32 -16.96
C THR A 132 -18.17 1.06 -16.53
N ILE A 133 -16.91 1.15 -16.12
CA ILE A 133 -16.33 2.39 -15.56
C ILE A 133 -15.85 3.34 -16.68
N MET A 134 -15.43 2.82 -17.84
CA MET A 134 -15.01 3.68 -18.97
C MET A 134 -16.16 4.27 -19.78
N LEU A 135 -17.40 3.76 -19.64
CA LEU A 135 -18.58 4.36 -20.29
C LEU A 135 -19.16 5.56 -19.53
N GLN A 136 -18.69 5.82 -18.31
CA GLN A 136 -19.08 6.97 -17.49
C GLN A 136 -17.87 7.27 -16.58
N THR A 137 -16.93 8.17 -16.85
CA THR A 137 -17.09 9.62 -16.68
C THR A 137 -15.72 10.30 -16.87
N PRO A 138 -15.59 11.42 -17.60
CA PRO A 138 -14.34 12.16 -17.79
C PRO A 138 -13.89 13.03 -16.59
N VAL A 139 -14.10 12.61 -15.33
CA VAL A 139 -13.90 13.49 -14.13
C VAL A 139 -12.91 13.00 -13.08
N LEU A 140 -12.30 11.83 -13.23
CA LEU A 140 -11.33 11.34 -12.23
C LEU A 140 -9.97 12.07 -12.22
N TYR A 141 -9.76 13.05 -13.11
CA TYR A 141 -8.49 13.76 -13.23
C TYR A 141 -8.31 14.93 -12.26
N PHE A 142 -9.32 15.31 -11.46
CA PHE A 142 -9.28 16.61 -10.75
C PHE A 142 -9.48 16.60 -9.22
N SER A 143 -9.73 15.46 -8.56
CA SER A 143 -10.07 15.47 -7.12
C SER A 143 -9.31 14.49 -6.23
N ILE A 144 -8.07 14.12 -6.59
CA ILE A 144 -7.22 13.42 -5.62
C ILE A 144 -6.54 14.45 -4.73
N ASP A 145 -7.33 14.97 -3.79
CA ASP A 145 -6.93 15.91 -2.75
C ASP A 145 -5.78 15.30 -1.93
N SER A 146 -4.69 16.07 -1.84
CA SER A 146 -3.38 15.73 -1.28
C SER A 146 -3.37 15.48 0.23
N SER A 147 -4.53 15.47 0.88
CA SER A 147 -4.68 15.48 2.34
C SER A 147 -4.57 14.10 3.03
N ASN A 148 -4.34 13.00 2.30
CA ASN A 148 -4.27 11.64 2.88
C ASN A 148 -2.94 10.89 2.66
N PHE A 149 -1.90 11.57 2.17
CA PHE A 149 -0.59 10.94 1.97
C PHE A 149 0.41 11.19 3.12
N SER A 150 0.03 11.95 4.16
CA SER A 150 0.84 12.09 5.38
C SER A 150 0.71 10.90 6.32
#